data_AF-A0A7J7DLM5-F1
#
_entry.id   AF-A0A7J7DLM5-F1
#
_cell.length_a   1.000
_cell.length_b   1.000
_cell.length_c   1.000
_cell.angle_alpha   90.00
_cell.angle_beta   90.00
_cell.angle_gamma   90.00
#
_symmetry.space_group_name_H-M   'P 1'
#
loop_
_entity.id
_entity.type
_entity.pdbx_description
1 polymer ?
#
loop_
_entity_poly.entity_id
_entity_poly.type
_entity_poly.pdbx_seq_one_letter_code
_entity_poly.pdbx_strand_id
1 'polypeptide(L)'
;MGRKASHVALECTLQSHPNMVILGEEVAASKLTLFDITKQICDAVQARSDQDKYHGVILLPEGLIESIPEVYALLKEIHGLLRQGVTVDSISSQLSPWASALFEFLPPFIKKQLLLHPESDDSAQLSQIETEKLVAHLVETEMTKRLKEGSYKGKKFNAICHFFGYQARGSLPSKFDCDYAYVLGHISYHILVAGLNGYMATINNLKNPLNKWRCGAAPITAMMTVKRWAQSPGASSIGKPAIHPATVDLKGKAYELLRQNAAKLLVDDIYRNPGPLQFDGPGADAKPVTLCVEDQDYMGRIKELQEYLDKVRTIVKPGCSVEVLKAALSVMASVTEVLSMMSSSPSNHKIL
;
A
#
# COMPACT_ATOMS: atom_id res chain seq x y z
N MET A 1 7.97 7.76 -1.48
CA MET A 1 7.79 6.62 -2.40
C MET A 1 6.81 5.61 -1.82
N GLY A 2 6.12 4.86 -2.68
CA GLY A 2 5.15 3.83 -2.28
C GLY A 2 4.06 3.67 -3.34
N ARG A 3 4.30 2.78 -4.32
CA ARG A 3 3.53 2.73 -5.57
C ARG A 3 2.08 2.27 -5.38
N LYS A 4 1.86 1.10 -4.77
CA LYS A 4 0.53 0.46 -4.73
C LYS A 4 -0.09 0.37 -3.33
N ALA A 5 0.70 0.60 -2.28
CA ALA A 5 0.27 0.45 -0.90
C ALA A 5 0.94 1.51 -0.02
N SER A 6 0.26 1.90 1.06
CA SER A 6 0.71 2.97 1.95
C SER A 6 1.59 2.50 3.11
N HIS A 7 2.15 1.28 3.08
CA HIS A 7 2.96 0.70 4.16
C HIS A 7 4.09 1.63 4.62
N VAL A 8 4.81 2.24 3.68
CA VAL A 8 5.90 3.19 4.00
C VAL A 8 5.37 4.43 4.70
N ALA A 9 4.27 5.01 4.21
CA ALA A 9 3.67 6.19 4.83
C ALA A 9 3.14 5.87 6.24
N LEU A 10 2.51 4.71 6.43
CA LEU A 10 2.04 4.24 7.73
C LEU A 10 3.21 4.07 8.72
N GLU A 11 4.27 3.37 8.33
CA GLU A 11 5.45 3.17 9.17
C GLU A 11 6.11 4.51 9.54
N CYS A 12 6.32 5.39 8.56
CA CYS A 12 6.86 6.73 8.83
C CYS A 12 5.99 7.52 9.80
N THR A 13 4.66 7.41 9.71
CA THR A 13 3.74 8.06 10.65
C THR A 13 3.90 7.52 12.06
N LEU A 14 3.98 6.20 12.24
CA LEU A 14 4.17 5.57 13.54
C LEU A 14 5.54 5.93 14.17
N GLN A 15 6.57 6.16 13.36
CA GLN A 15 7.90 6.53 13.85
C GLN A 15 8.04 8.02 14.17
N SER A 16 7.47 8.91 13.34
CA SER A 16 7.77 10.36 13.35
C SER A 16 6.64 11.25 13.85
N HIS A 17 5.42 10.71 13.96
CA HIS A 17 4.25 11.44 14.47
C HIS A 17 3.93 12.74 13.70
N PRO A 18 3.77 12.71 12.36
CA PRO A 18 3.29 13.85 11.60
C PRO A 18 1.86 14.23 12.05
N ASN A 19 1.43 15.45 11.75
CA ASN A 19 0.09 15.89 12.12
C ASN A 19 -1.02 15.17 11.34
N MET A 20 -0.72 14.76 10.12
CA MET A 20 -1.67 14.08 9.26
C MET A 20 -0.96 13.11 8.32
N VAL A 21 -1.64 12.02 7.98
CA VAL A 21 -1.26 11.11 6.90
C VAL A 21 -2.50 10.77 6.10
N ILE A 22 -2.39 10.69 4.77
CA ILE A 22 -3.46 10.20 3.91
C ILE A 22 -3.06 8.83 3.41
N LEU A 23 -3.85 7.79 3.71
CA LEU A 23 -3.58 6.44 3.20
C LEU A 23 -4.42 6.17 1.94
N GLY A 24 -3.80 5.67 0.89
CA GLY A 24 -4.49 5.32 -0.36
C GLY A 24 -5.61 4.30 -0.14
N GLU A 25 -5.41 3.35 0.78
CA GLU A 25 -6.39 2.34 1.15
C GLU A 25 -7.66 2.97 1.78
N GLU A 26 -7.52 4.00 2.61
CA GLU A 26 -8.64 4.71 3.24
C GLU A 26 -9.41 5.54 2.21
N VAL A 27 -8.67 6.20 1.31
CA VAL A 27 -9.21 6.96 0.18
C VAL A 27 -10.03 6.07 -0.74
N ALA A 28 -9.49 4.90 -1.11
CA ALA A 28 -10.18 3.95 -1.98
C ALA A 28 -11.41 3.32 -1.29
N ALA A 29 -11.30 2.96 -0.01
CA ALA A 29 -12.40 2.37 0.76
C ALA A 29 -13.57 3.35 0.94
N SER A 30 -13.27 4.63 1.21
CA SER A 30 -14.26 5.68 1.43
C SER A 30 -14.67 6.41 0.16
N LYS A 31 -14.06 6.08 -0.99
CA LYS A 31 -14.26 6.71 -2.30
C LYS A 31 -14.08 8.23 -2.26
N LEU A 32 -13.06 8.70 -1.55
CA LEU A 32 -12.79 10.14 -1.43
C LEU A 32 -12.36 10.73 -2.78
N THR A 33 -12.82 11.94 -3.06
CA THR A 33 -12.42 12.75 -4.23
C THR A 33 -11.19 13.61 -3.93
N LEU A 34 -10.57 14.21 -4.96
CA LEU A 34 -9.53 15.23 -4.76
C LEU A 34 -10.06 16.40 -3.92
N PHE A 35 -11.33 16.75 -4.09
CA PHE A 35 -11.98 17.80 -3.33
C PHE A 35 -12.11 17.42 -1.84
N ASP A 36 -12.54 16.19 -1.54
CA ASP A 36 -12.69 15.72 -0.16
C ASP A 36 -11.35 15.71 0.58
N ILE A 37 -10.29 15.21 -0.07
CA ILE A 37 -8.93 15.20 0.49
C ILE A 37 -8.45 16.63 0.75
N THR A 38 -8.65 17.54 -0.22
CA THR A 38 -8.29 18.95 -0.07
C THR A 38 -9.02 19.57 1.11
N LYS A 39 -10.33 19.35 1.21
CA LYS A 39 -11.16 19.86 2.30
C LYS A 39 -10.70 19.31 3.65
N GLN A 40 -10.41 18.01 3.74
CA GLN A 40 -9.92 17.38 4.97
C GLN A 40 -8.62 18.02 5.46
N ILE A 41 -7.70 18.33 4.54
CA ILE A 41 -6.45 19.03 4.86
C ILE A 41 -6.72 20.48 5.28
N CYS A 42 -7.59 21.20 4.57
CA CYS A 42 -7.97 22.57 4.94
C CYS A 42 -8.61 22.64 6.33
N ASP A 43 -9.48 21.67 6.65
CA ASP A 43 -10.13 21.56 7.97
C ASP A 43 -9.09 21.28 9.07
N ALA A 44 -8.10 20.42 8.79
CA ALA A 44 -6.96 20.17 9.69
C ALA A 44 -6.11 21.44 9.92
N VAL A 45 -5.80 22.19 8.86
CA VAL A 45 -5.05 23.47 8.95
C VAL A 45 -5.84 24.49 9.77
N GLN A 46 -7.15 24.60 9.53
CA GLN A 46 -8.02 25.50 10.26
C GLN A 46 -8.10 25.14 11.75
N ALA A 47 -8.31 23.87 12.08
CA ALA A 47 -8.36 23.40 13.47
C ALA A 47 -7.07 23.69 14.26
N ARG A 48 -5.91 23.65 13.59
CA ARG A 48 -4.62 24.03 14.19
C ARG A 48 -4.48 25.54 14.32
N SER A 49 -4.92 26.29 13.31
CA SER A 49 -4.93 27.76 13.36
C SER A 49 -5.81 28.31 14.48
N ASP A 50 -6.92 27.64 14.82
CA ASP A 50 -7.79 28.03 15.94
C ASP A 50 -7.09 27.88 17.31
N GLN A 51 -5.94 27.22 17.35
CA GLN A 51 -5.06 27.08 18.52
C GLN A 51 -3.74 27.84 18.35
N ASP A 52 -3.71 28.83 17.47
CA ASP A 52 -2.51 29.63 17.15
C ASP A 52 -1.31 28.83 16.62
N LYS A 53 -1.56 27.62 16.07
CA LYS A 53 -0.54 26.78 15.42
C LYS A 53 -0.60 26.94 13.92
N TYR A 54 0.47 27.46 13.32
CA TYR A 54 0.56 27.79 11.89
C TYR A 54 1.59 26.94 11.13
N HIS A 55 1.92 25.78 11.66
CA HIS A 55 2.85 24.81 11.09
C HIS A 55 2.26 23.41 11.18
N GLY A 56 2.73 22.52 10.32
CA GLY A 56 2.40 21.10 10.39
C GLY A 56 3.12 20.29 9.32
N VAL A 57 3.07 18.98 9.48
CA VAL A 57 3.65 17.99 8.55
C VAL A 57 2.55 17.03 8.12
N ILE A 58 2.45 16.83 6.80
CA ILE A 58 1.51 15.88 6.18
C ILE A 58 2.32 14.86 5.40
N LEU A 59 2.04 13.57 5.61
CA LEU A 59 2.63 12.49 4.83
C LEU A 59 1.65 12.00 3.77
N LEU A 60 2.11 11.94 2.52
CA LEU A 60 1.36 11.45 1.37
C LEU A 60 2.12 10.29 0.70
N PRO A 61 1.48 9.14 0.45
CA PRO A 61 2.06 8.09 -0.36
C PRO A 61 2.08 8.51 -1.82
N GLU A 62 3.14 8.14 -2.53
CA GLU A 62 3.32 8.44 -3.96
C GLU A 62 2.16 7.91 -4.82
N GLY A 63 1.67 6.71 -4.51
CA GLY A 63 0.52 6.09 -5.19
C GLY A 63 -0.85 6.64 -4.81
N LEU A 64 -0.94 7.72 -4.03
CA LEU A 64 -2.21 8.31 -3.62
C LEU A 64 -3.10 8.63 -4.83
N ILE A 65 -2.50 9.12 -5.92
CA ILE A 65 -3.22 9.55 -7.12
C ILE A 65 -4.01 8.41 -7.80
N GLU A 66 -3.48 7.17 -7.76
CA GLU A 66 -4.16 5.98 -8.29
C GLU A 66 -5.22 5.43 -7.32
N SER A 67 -5.22 5.88 -6.06
CA SER A 67 -6.21 5.47 -5.06
C SER A 67 -7.49 6.31 -5.11
N ILE A 68 -7.43 7.51 -5.71
CA ILE A 68 -8.56 8.42 -5.88
C ILE A 68 -9.40 7.94 -7.09
N PRO A 69 -10.66 7.52 -6.92
CA PRO A 69 -11.42 6.86 -7.98
C PRO A 69 -11.58 7.67 -9.27
N GLU A 70 -11.84 8.98 -9.15
CA GLU A 70 -12.04 9.86 -10.31
C GLU A 70 -10.75 10.07 -11.11
N VAL A 71 -9.61 10.17 -10.43
CA VAL A 71 -8.30 10.33 -11.08
C VAL A 71 -7.83 9.00 -11.67
N TYR A 72 -8.09 7.88 -11.00
CA TYR A 72 -7.83 6.56 -11.54
C TYR A 72 -8.59 6.31 -12.84
N ALA A 73 -9.87 6.68 -12.89
CA ALA A 73 -10.68 6.58 -14.10
C ALA A 73 -10.13 7.44 -15.24
N LEU A 74 -9.75 8.70 -14.95
CA LEU A 74 -9.09 9.59 -15.90
C LEU A 74 -7.78 8.99 -16.45
N LEU A 75 -6.91 8.47 -15.59
CA LEU A 75 -5.66 7.81 -16.00
C LEU A 75 -5.92 6.62 -16.92
N LYS A 76 -6.93 5.79 -16.62
CA LYS A 76 -7.29 4.65 -17.47
C LYS A 76 -7.81 5.07 -18.83
N GLU A 77 -8.57 6.15 -18.91
CA GLU A 77 -9.04 6.69 -20.17
C GLU A 77 -7.89 7.25 -21.01
N ILE A 78 -7.01 8.06 -20.41
CA ILE A 78 -5.80 8.60 -21.05
C ILE A 78 -4.91 7.47 -21.59
N HIS A 79 -4.60 6.46 -20.77
CA HIS A 79 -3.79 5.31 -21.21
C HIS A 79 -4.48 4.50 -22.31
N GLY A 80 -5.82 4.40 -22.27
CA GLY A 80 -6.62 3.81 -23.33
C GLY A 80 -6.41 4.52 -24.68
N LEU A 81 -6.51 5.85 -24.69
CA LEU A 81 -6.31 6.68 -25.89
C LEU A 81 -4.86 6.64 -26.39
N LEU A 82 -3.87 6.71 -25.49
CA LEU A 82 -2.46 6.60 -25.85
C LEU A 82 -2.14 5.27 -26.55
N ARG A 83 -2.74 4.16 -26.09
CA ARG A 83 -2.59 2.85 -26.75
C ARG A 83 -3.20 2.78 -28.14
N GLN A 84 -4.22 3.59 -28.42
CA GLN A 84 -4.82 3.70 -29.74
C GLN A 84 -4.01 4.59 -30.69
N GLY A 85 -2.88 5.15 -30.22
CA GLY A 85 -2.03 6.03 -31.02
C GLY A 85 -2.53 7.46 -31.10
N VAL A 86 -3.47 7.85 -30.23
CA VAL A 86 -3.95 9.23 -30.13
C VAL A 86 -2.82 10.13 -29.67
N THR A 87 -2.57 11.23 -30.39
CA THR A 87 -1.52 12.19 -30.04
C THR A 87 -1.93 12.96 -28.78
N VAL A 88 -0.94 13.28 -27.95
CA VAL A 88 -1.13 13.95 -26.64
C VAL A 88 -2.02 15.21 -26.74
N ASP A 89 -1.86 16.01 -27.80
CA ASP A 89 -2.61 17.25 -28.01
C ASP A 89 -4.11 17.02 -28.28
N SER A 90 -4.47 15.84 -28.81
CA SER A 90 -5.86 15.47 -29.15
C SER A 90 -6.56 14.64 -28.08
N ILE A 91 -5.87 14.30 -26.98
CA ILE A 91 -6.46 13.50 -25.90
C ILE A 91 -7.60 14.26 -25.22
N SER A 92 -7.41 15.55 -24.91
CA SER A 92 -8.38 16.37 -24.19
C SER A 92 -9.77 16.43 -24.84
N SER A 93 -9.84 16.37 -26.18
CA SER A 93 -11.08 16.40 -26.96
C SER A 93 -11.76 15.03 -27.10
N GLN A 94 -11.04 13.94 -26.80
CA GLN A 94 -11.54 12.57 -26.88
C GLN A 94 -11.86 11.96 -25.51
N LEU A 95 -11.59 12.69 -24.43
CA LEU A 95 -12.01 12.31 -23.08
C LEU A 95 -13.53 12.41 -22.93
N SER A 96 -14.07 11.52 -22.12
CA SER A 96 -15.45 11.57 -21.64
C SER A 96 -15.73 12.91 -20.95
N PRO A 97 -16.98 13.40 -20.96
CA PRO A 97 -17.30 14.71 -20.37
C PRO A 97 -16.83 14.88 -18.92
N TRP A 98 -16.93 13.81 -18.13
CA TRP A 98 -16.46 13.80 -16.73
C TRP A 98 -14.95 13.83 -16.62
N ALA A 99 -14.24 13.01 -17.40
CA ALA A 99 -12.78 12.99 -17.41
C ALA A 99 -12.21 14.30 -17.96
N SER A 100 -12.83 14.89 -18.97
CA SER A 100 -12.47 16.19 -19.54
C SER A 100 -12.64 17.31 -18.50
N ALA A 101 -13.76 17.35 -17.78
CA ALA A 101 -13.97 18.34 -16.72
C ALA A 101 -12.93 18.23 -15.60
N LEU A 102 -12.60 17.01 -15.15
CA LEU A 102 -11.55 16.78 -14.16
C LEU A 102 -10.18 17.16 -14.70
N PHE A 103 -9.85 16.76 -15.93
CA PHE A 103 -8.61 17.10 -16.59
C PHE A 103 -8.44 18.61 -16.73
N GLU A 104 -9.52 19.34 -17.05
CA GLU A 104 -9.50 20.79 -17.16
C GLU A 104 -9.32 21.51 -15.81
N PHE A 105 -9.90 20.94 -14.74
CA PHE A 105 -9.72 21.42 -13.37
C PHE A 105 -8.26 21.32 -12.88
N LEU A 106 -7.50 20.33 -13.34
CA LEU A 106 -6.13 20.11 -12.88
C LEU A 106 -5.16 21.22 -13.33
N PRO A 107 -4.16 21.56 -12.51
CA PRO A 107 -3.14 22.54 -12.89
C PRO A 107 -2.35 22.11 -14.14
N PRO A 108 -1.86 23.05 -14.97
CA PRO A 108 -1.15 22.73 -16.21
C PRO A 108 0.08 21.80 -16.05
N PHE A 109 0.78 21.88 -14.91
CA PHE A 109 1.94 21.02 -14.65
C PHE A 109 1.51 19.55 -14.42
N ILE A 110 0.39 19.32 -13.72
CA ILE A 110 -0.17 17.98 -13.52
C ILE A 110 -0.73 17.42 -14.82
N LYS A 111 -1.44 18.23 -15.63
CA LYS A 111 -1.93 17.79 -16.94
C LYS A 111 -0.80 17.18 -17.78
N LYS A 112 0.36 17.85 -17.85
CA LYS A 112 1.54 17.34 -18.56
C LYS A 112 2.07 16.02 -18.00
N GLN A 113 2.09 15.87 -16.67
CA GLN A 113 2.59 14.66 -16.00
C GLN A 113 1.64 13.46 -16.22
N LEU A 114 0.33 13.68 -16.26
CA LEU A 114 -0.66 12.61 -16.52
C LEU A 114 -0.68 12.14 -17.97
N LEU A 115 -0.18 12.94 -18.92
CA LEU A 115 -0.10 12.59 -20.34
C LEU A 115 1.16 11.77 -20.70
N LEU A 116 2.03 11.49 -19.73
CA LEU A 116 3.19 10.63 -19.94
C LEU A 116 2.76 9.21 -20.28
N HIS A 117 3.53 8.54 -21.14
CA HIS A 117 3.25 7.15 -21.49
C HIS A 117 3.31 6.24 -20.26
N PRO A 118 2.40 5.27 -20.13
CA PRO A 118 2.39 4.34 -19.01
C PRO A 118 3.66 3.48 -18.97
N GLU A 119 3.98 2.94 -17.79
CA GLU A 119 5.03 1.94 -17.63
C GLU A 119 4.65 0.62 -18.31
N SER A 120 5.62 -0.30 -18.43
CA SER A 120 5.42 -1.62 -19.07
C SER A 120 4.30 -2.48 -18.47
N ASP A 121 3.87 -2.19 -17.23
CA ASP A 121 2.77 -2.86 -16.54
C ASP A 121 1.42 -2.11 -16.63
N ASP A 122 1.30 -1.12 -17.52
CA ASP A 122 0.12 -0.28 -17.74
C ASP A 122 -0.23 0.66 -16.55
N SER A 123 0.71 0.83 -15.61
CA SER A 123 0.62 1.78 -14.50
C SER A 123 1.11 3.18 -14.90
N ALA A 124 0.64 4.20 -14.18
CA ALA A 124 1.14 5.56 -14.40
C ALA A 124 2.59 5.68 -13.91
N GLN A 125 3.34 6.64 -14.47
CA GLN A 125 4.68 6.97 -13.98
C GLN A 125 4.57 7.76 -12.66
N LEU A 126 4.17 7.09 -11.58
CA LEU A 126 3.84 7.71 -10.29
C LEU A 126 4.97 8.58 -9.74
N SER A 127 6.23 8.20 -9.95
CA SER A 127 7.39 8.96 -9.49
C SER A 127 7.60 10.29 -10.23
N GLN A 128 6.93 10.48 -11.38
CA GLN A 128 6.94 11.72 -12.15
C GLN A 128 5.72 12.61 -11.86
N ILE A 129 4.70 12.06 -11.18
CA ILE A 129 3.50 12.81 -10.81
C ILE A 129 3.74 13.43 -9.43
N GLU A 130 3.87 14.75 -9.41
CA GLU A 130 4.13 15.55 -8.22
C GLU A 130 2.83 15.73 -7.40
N THR A 131 2.33 14.62 -6.85
CA THR A 131 1.07 14.53 -6.12
C THR A 131 1.05 15.49 -4.92
N GLU A 132 2.18 15.65 -4.24
CA GLU A 132 2.32 16.59 -3.14
C GLU A 132 2.13 18.04 -3.57
N LYS A 133 2.62 18.41 -4.77
CA LYS A 133 2.45 19.77 -5.32
C LYS A 133 1.02 20.00 -5.81
N LEU A 134 0.38 18.98 -6.38
CA LEU A 134 -1.05 19.04 -6.72
C LEU A 134 -1.87 19.35 -5.47
N VAL A 135 -1.72 18.55 -4.41
CA VAL A 135 -2.47 18.72 -3.16
C VAL A 135 -2.16 20.07 -2.53
N ALA A 136 -0.89 20.49 -2.48
CA ALA A 136 -0.50 21.79 -1.95
C ALA A 136 -1.18 22.96 -2.71
N HIS A 137 -1.22 22.89 -4.05
CA HIS A 137 -1.85 23.91 -4.88
C HIS A 137 -3.37 23.99 -4.67
N LEU A 138 -4.05 22.83 -4.57
CA LEU A 138 -5.48 22.77 -4.30
C LEU A 138 -5.81 23.32 -2.90
N VAL A 139 -5.03 22.94 -1.90
CA VAL A 139 -5.17 23.44 -0.52
C VAL A 139 -4.92 24.94 -0.45
N GLU A 140 -3.89 25.47 -1.12
CA GLU A 140 -3.64 26.92 -1.16
C GLU A 140 -4.81 27.69 -1.79
N THR A 141 -5.38 27.16 -2.87
CA THR A 141 -6.52 27.75 -3.56
C THR A 141 -7.76 27.78 -2.67
N GLU A 142 -8.07 26.66 -2.02
CA GLU A 142 -9.20 26.55 -1.10
C GLU A 142 -9.01 27.39 0.17
N MET A 143 -7.82 27.41 0.77
CA MET A 143 -7.52 28.27 1.93
C MET A 143 -7.63 29.75 1.58
N THR A 144 -7.19 30.15 0.38
CA THR A 144 -7.34 31.53 -0.11
C THR A 144 -8.81 31.91 -0.28
N LYS A 145 -9.63 30.98 -0.76
CA LYS A 145 -11.09 31.16 -0.84
C LYS A 145 -11.70 31.35 0.56
N ARG A 146 -11.37 30.48 1.51
CA ARG A 146 -11.85 30.58 2.92
C ARG A 146 -11.44 31.89 3.59
N LEU A 147 -10.23 32.40 3.28
CA LEU A 147 -9.76 33.69 3.78
C LEU A 147 -10.60 34.86 3.22
N LYS A 148 -10.96 34.82 1.91
CA LYS A 148 -11.83 35.83 1.28
C LYS A 148 -13.26 35.78 1.82
N GLU A 149 -13.77 34.60 2.12
CA GLU A 149 -15.10 34.38 2.70
C GLU A 149 -15.16 34.69 4.21
N GLY A 150 -14.01 34.87 4.87
CA GLY A 150 -13.90 35.14 6.30
C GLY A 150 -14.11 33.92 7.21
N SER A 151 -14.25 32.71 6.63
CA SER A 151 -14.38 31.45 7.37
C SER A 151 -13.06 30.97 7.96
N TYR A 152 -11.93 31.41 7.40
CA TYR A 152 -10.59 31.19 7.94
C TYR A 152 -9.94 32.53 8.33
N LYS A 153 -9.48 32.64 9.58
CA LYS A 153 -8.87 33.85 10.16
C LYS A 153 -7.38 33.70 10.45
N GLY A 154 -6.80 32.56 10.06
CA GLY A 154 -5.39 32.28 10.28
C GLY A 154 -4.46 32.99 9.30
N LYS A 155 -3.17 32.65 9.39
CA LYS A 155 -2.14 33.18 8.49
C LYS A 155 -2.28 32.60 7.09
N LYS A 156 -1.77 33.32 6.08
CA LYS A 156 -1.70 32.83 4.69
C LYS A 156 -1.03 31.44 4.67
N PHE A 157 -1.70 30.48 4.03
CA PHE A 157 -1.16 29.14 3.84
C PHE A 157 0.08 29.17 2.93
N ASN A 158 1.12 28.44 3.32
CA ASN A 158 2.33 28.24 2.52
C ASN A 158 2.79 26.79 2.72
N ALA A 159 3.05 26.09 1.61
CA ALA A 159 3.43 24.69 1.62
C ALA A 159 4.87 24.52 1.11
N ILE A 160 5.64 23.68 1.80
CA ILE A 160 6.95 23.22 1.34
C ILE A 160 6.80 21.74 1.01
N CYS A 161 7.04 21.41 -0.26
CA CYS A 161 6.88 20.05 -0.77
C CYS A 161 8.22 19.32 -0.78
N HIS A 162 8.23 18.09 -0.27
CA HIS A 162 9.40 17.21 -0.28
C HIS A 162 9.02 15.84 -0.85
N PHE A 163 9.86 15.30 -1.72
CA PHE A 163 9.74 13.94 -2.23
C PHE A 163 10.91 13.09 -1.75
N PHE A 164 10.61 12.12 -0.87
CA PHE A 164 11.60 11.18 -0.36
C PHE A 164 11.44 9.80 -0.99
N GLY A 165 12.50 9.31 -1.63
CA GLY A 165 12.43 8.10 -2.44
C GLY A 165 13.80 7.55 -2.83
N TYR A 166 14.37 8.10 -3.91
CA TYR A 166 15.59 7.59 -4.53
C TYR A 166 16.76 7.45 -3.55
N GLN A 167 16.95 8.43 -2.66
CA GLN A 167 17.99 8.42 -1.64
C GLN A 167 17.87 7.26 -0.65
N ALA A 168 16.66 6.77 -0.38
CA ALA A 168 16.42 5.68 0.56
C ALA A 168 16.63 4.30 -0.08
N ARG A 169 16.58 4.20 -1.42
CA ARG A 169 16.78 2.93 -2.14
C ARG A 169 18.26 2.56 -2.33
N GLY A 170 19.14 3.55 -2.29
CA GLY A 170 20.59 3.38 -2.41
C GLY A 170 21.36 3.55 -1.10
N SER A 171 20.67 3.60 0.04
CA SER A 171 21.32 3.75 1.35
C SER A 171 21.88 2.43 1.87
N LEU A 172 22.72 2.50 2.90
CA LEU A 172 23.17 1.30 3.62
C LEU A 172 21.96 0.59 4.25
N PRO A 173 21.87 -0.75 4.14
CA PRO A 173 20.80 -1.52 4.77
C PRO A 173 20.92 -1.47 6.30
N SER A 174 19.78 -1.60 6.99
CA SER A 174 19.77 -1.77 8.44
C SER A 174 20.43 -3.08 8.84
N LYS A 175 20.86 -3.22 10.11
CA LYS A 175 21.35 -4.51 10.62
C LYS A 175 20.31 -5.62 10.42
N PHE A 176 19.04 -5.31 10.67
CA PHE A 176 17.92 -6.21 10.38
C PHE A 176 17.89 -6.65 8.91
N ASP A 177 18.01 -5.73 7.95
CA ASP A 177 18.00 -6.05 6.52
C ASP A 177 19.25 -6.82 6.08
N CYS A 178 20.42 -6.52 6.66
CA CYS A 178 21.65 -7.30 6.45
C CYS A 178 21.45 -8.76 6.84
N ASP A 179 20.97 -8.98 8.07
CA ASP A 179 20.74 -10.32 8.60
C ASP A 179 19.64 -11.05 7.81
N TYR A 180 18.53 -10.35 7.50
CA TYR A 180 17.42 -10.89 6.73
C TYR A 180 17.84 -11.31 5.32
N ALA A 181 18.52 -10.44 4.58
CA ALA A 181 19.00 -10.74 3.23
C ALA A 181 20.04 -11.86 3.22
N TYR A 182 20.95 -11.88 4.21
CA TYR A 182 21.95 -12.94 4.33
C TYR A 182 21.32 -14.31 4.53
N VAL A 183 20.36 -14.42 5.46
CA VAL A 183 19.66 -15.68 5.74
C VAL A 183 18.82 -16.12 4.54
N LEU A 184 18.16 -15.20 3.83
CA LEU A 184 17.42 -15.53 2.59
C LEU A 184 18.33 -16.14 1.51
N GLY A 185 19.56 -15.64 1.38
CA GLY A 185 20.56 -16.20 0.47
C GLY A 185 20.94 -17.63 0.84
N HIS A 186 21.16 -17.90 2.12
CA HIS A 186 21.45 -19.26 2.63
C HIS A 186 20.29 -20.23 2.41
N ILE A 187 19.05 -19.79 2.64
CA ILE A 187 17.86 -20.60 2.36
C ILE A 187 17.80 -20.94 0.87
N SER A 188 18.07 -19.97 0.00
CA SER A 188 18.07 -20.18 -1.45
C SER A 188 19.08 -21.25 -1.87
N TYR A 189 20.27 -21.26 -1.25
CA TYR A 189 21.26 -22.34 -1.43
C TYR A 189 20.70 -23.71 -1.04
N HIS A 190 20.05 -23.82 0.13
CA HIS A 190 19.45 -25.09 0.57
C HIS A 190 18.31 -25.57 -0.33
N ILE A 191 17.49 -24.67 -0.87
CA ILE A 191 16.45 -24.99 -1.86
C ILE A 191 17.10 -25.63 -3.10
N LEU A 192 18.20 -25.04 -3.60
CA LEU A 192 18.93 -25.56 -4.76
C LEU A 192 19.54 -26.95 -4.50
N VAL A 193 20.21 -27.14 -3.36
CA VAL A 193 20.81 -28.43 -2.98
C VAL A 193 19.75 -29.52 -2.84
N ALA A 194 18.55 -29.17 -2.36
CA ALA A 194 17.42 -30.09 -2.29
C ALA A 194 16.77 -30.39 -3.65
N GLY A 195 17.22 -29.78 -4.75
CA GLY A 195 16.66 -29.98 -6.09
C GLY A 195 15.26 -29.37 -6.25
N LEU A 196 14.87 -28.42 -5.41
CA LEU A 196 13.55 -27.79 -5.43
C LEU A 196 13.54 -26.60 -6.40
N ASN A 197 12.45 -26.48 -7.19
CA ASN A 197 12.24 -25.37 -8.13
C ASN A 197 10.86 -24.73 -7.92
N GLY A 198 10.73 -23.43 -8.21
CA GLY A 198 9.47 -22.69 -8.06
C GLY A 198 9.13 -22.31 -6.61
N TYR A 199 10.12 -22.32 -5.71
CA TYR A 199 9.97 -21.93 -4.31
C TYR A 199 10.58 -20.56 -4.04
N MET A 200 9.97 -19.81 -3.13
CA MET A 200 10.48 -18.57 -2.56
C MET A 200 11.05 -18.85 -1.17
N ALA A 201 12.25 -18.33 -0.89
CA ALA A 201 12.83 -18.38 0.46
C ALA A 201 11.97 -17.55 1.43
N THR A 202 11.66 -18.10 2.61
CA THR A 202 10.85 -17.44 3.62
C THR A 202 11.46 -17.57 5.01
N ILE A 203 11.26 -16.53 5.83
CA ILE A 203 11.70 -16.51 7.22
C ILE A 203 10.52 -16.05 8.08
N ASN A 204 10.19 -16.84 9.09
CA ASN A 204 9.18 -16.50 10.09
C ASN A 204 9.83 -16.02 11.39
N ASN A 205 9.02 -15.42 12.27
CA ASN A 205 9.42 -14.91 13.58
C ASN A 205 10.39 -13.71 13.54
N LEU A 206 10.34 -12.89 12.49
CA LEU A 206 11.24 -11.74 12.27
C LEU A 206 11.22 -10.69 13.40
N LYS A 207 10.13 -10.60 14.17
CA LYS A 207 10.08 -9.73 15.37
C LYS A 207 11.02 -10.18 16.50
N ASN A 208 11.33 -11.48 16.55
CA ASN A 208 12.20 -12.07 17.56
C ASN A 208 13.69 -11.92 17.21
N PRO A 209 14.60 -12.16 18.16
CA PRO A 209 16.03 -12.26 17.88
C PRO A 209 16.36 -13.37 16.87
N LEU A 210 17.48 -13.21 16.17
CA LEU A 210 17.97 -14.08 15.10
C LEU A 210 17.91 -15.57 15.40
N ASN A 211 18.30 -15.98 16.60
CA ASN A 211 18.30 -17.38 17.03
C ASN A 211 16.91 -18.02 17.12
N LYS A 212 15.82 -17.24 17.01
CA LYS A 212 14.42 -17.70 16.99
C LYS A 212 13.79 -17.65 15.60
N TRP A 213 14.52 -17.19 14.59
CA TRP A 213 14.04 -17.15 13.22
C TRP A 213 13.83 -18.57 12.70
N ARG A 214 12.76 -18.76 11.94
CA ARG A 214 12.43 -20.06 11.33
C ARG A 214 12.53 -19.94 9.83
N CYS A 215 13.52 -20.62 9.26
CA CYS A 215 13.77 -20.66 7.83
C CYS A 215 12.85 -21.67 7.15
N GLY A 216 12.40 -21.35 5.94
CA GLY A 216 11.55 -22.22 5.14
C GLY A 216 11.53 -21.83 3.68
N ALA A 217 10.70 -22.55 2.91
CA ALA A 217 10.48 -22.29 1.51
C ALA A 217 8.98 -22.41 1.21
N ALA A 218 8.42 -21.45 0.48
CA ALA A 218 7.01 -21.45 0.08
C ALA A 218 6.90 -21.55 -1.44
N PRO A 219 6.04 -22.44 -1.99
CA PRO A 219 5.85 -22.52 -3.43
C PRO A 219 5.23 -21.23 -3.95
N ILE A 220 5.80 -20.66 -5.03
CA ILE A 220 5.37 -19.38 -5.60
C ILE A 220 3.90 -19.42 -6.01
N THR A 221 3.44 -20.56 -6.53
CA THR A 221 2.06 -20.78 -6.96
C THR A 221 1.04 -20.62 -5.83
N ALA A 222 1.40 -20.87 -4.57
CA ALA A 222 0.52 -20.69 -3.43
C ALA A 222 0.25 -19.19 -3.11
N MET A 223 1.08 -18.28 -3.62
CA MET A 223 0.91 -16.83 -3.47
C MET A 223 0.25 -16.17 -4.69
N MET A 224 0.03 -16.93 -5.77
CA MET A 224 -0.55 -16.40 -7.00
C MET A 224 -2.07 -16.48 -6.95
N THR A 225 -2.74 -15.44 -7.45
CA THR A 225 -4.17 -15.51 -7.75
C THR A 225 -4.46 -15.01 -9.16
N VAL A 226 -5.49 -15.59 -9.77
CA VAL A 226 -5.98 -15.17 -11.09
C VAL A 226 -7.12 -14.18 -10.86
N LYS A 227 -6.84 -12.88 -11.00
CA LYS A 227 -7.90 -11.88 -11.11
C LYS A 227 -8.34 -11.81 -12.56
N ARG A 228 -9.66 -11.85 -12.82
CA ARG A 228 -10.19 -11.55 -14.15
C ARG A 228 -9.87 -10.09 -14.46
N TRP A 229 -8.92 -9.87 -15.36
CA TRP A 229 -8.65 -8.55 -15.91
C TRP A 229 -9.67 -8.27 -17.01
N ALA A 230 -10.87 -7.84 -16.64
CA ALA A 230 -11.88 -7.40 -17.59
C ALA A 230 -11.99 -5.89 -17.50
N GLN A 231 -11.33 -5.15 -18.40
CA GLN A 231 -11.67 -3.75 -18.74
C GLN A 231 -10.90 -3.17 -19.95
N SER A 232 -10.37 -4.02 -20.84
CA SER A 232 -9.90 -3.56 -22.16
C SER A 232 -10.69 -4.32 -23.24
N PRO A 233 -11.27 -3.62 -24.24
CA PRO A 233 -11.80 -4.29 -25.43
C PRO A 233 -10.68 -5.12 -26.08
N GLY A 234 -10.83 -6.45 -26.15
CA GLY A 234 -9.83 -7.36 -26.73
C GLY A 234 -8.90 -8.08 -25.74
N ALA A 235 -9.08 -7.92 -24.41
CA ALA A 235 -8.32 -8.71 -23.43
C ALA A 235 -8.76 -10.19 -23.45
N SER A 236 -7.78 -11.11 -23.46
CA SER A 236 -8.01 -12.56 -23.35
C SER A 236 -8.88 -12.88 -22.13
N SER A 237 -9.87 -13.77 -22.31
CA SER A 237 -10.79 -14.21 -21.24
C SER A 237 -10.11 -14.95 -20.09
N ILE A 238 -8.83 -15.30 -20.26
CA ILE A 238 -7.99 -15.98 -19.27
C ILE A 238 -7.17 -14.93 -18.51
N GLY A 239 -7.50 -14.71 -17.24
CA GLY A 239 -6.71 -13.83 -16.37
C GLY A 239 -5.28 -14.34 -16.22
N LYS A 240 -4.30 -13.44 -16.20
CA LYS A 240 -2.89 -13.80 -15.97
C LYS A 240 -2.69 -14.08 -14.47
N PRO A 241 -2.08 -15.22 -14.08
CA PRO A 241 -1.77 -15.47 -12.68
C PRO A 241 -0.68 -14.48 -12.22
N ALA A 242 -0.89 -13.84 -11.09
CA ALA A 242 0.05 -12.87 -10.53
C ALA A 242 0.06 -12.92 -9.00
N ILE A 243 1.18 -12.55 -8.39
CA ILE A 243 1.25 -12.21 -6.96
C ILE A 243 0.74 -10.79 -6.83
N HIS A 244 -0.34 -10.61 -6.05
CA HIS A 244 -0.94 -9.29 -5.86
C HIS A 244 -0.25 -8.59 -4.69
N PRO A 245 0.06 -7.29 -4.81
CA PRO A 245 0.58 -6.52 -3.69
C PRO A 245 -0.37 -6.59 -2.49
N ALA A 246 0.19 -6.84 -1.32
CA ALA A 246 -0.55 -6.69 -0.06
C ALA A 246 -0.68 -5.19 0.25
N THR A 247 -1.90 -4.72 0.45
CA THR A 247 -2.19 -3.35 0.88
C THR A 247 -2.16 -3.22 2.40
N VAL A 248 -2.20 -2.00 2.92
CA VAL A 248 -2.42 -1.79 4.36
C VAL A 248 -3.76 -2.38 4.78
N ASP A 249 -3.77 -3.19 5.84
CA ASP A 249 -5.01 -3.69 6.43
C ASP A 249 -5.62 -2.62 7.35
N LEU A 250 -6.75 -2.05 6.95
CA LEU A 250 -7.50 -1.05 7.72
C LEU A 250 -8.17 -1.64 8.98
N LYS A 251 -8.08 -2.96 9.20
CA LYS A 251 -8.46 -3.65 10.44
C LYS A 251 -7.24 -4.12 11.24
N GLY A 252 -6.03 -3.95 10.70
CA GLY A 252 -4.80 -4.40 11.32
C GLY A 252 -4.36 -3.50 12.47
N LYS A 253 -3.56 -4.04 13.38
CA LYS A 253 -3.07 -3.35 14.58
C LYS A 253 -2.24 -2.11 14.29
N ALA A 254 -1.45 -2.12 13.23
CA ALA A 254 -0.65 -0.96 12.83
C ALA A 254 -1.54 0.24 12.46
N TYR A 255 -2.63 0.00 11.70
CA TYR A 255 -3.61 1.03 11.39
C TYR A 255 -4.44 1.43 12.61
N GLU A 256 -4.78 0.47 13.48
CA GLU A 256 -5.48 0.76 14.72
C GLU A 256 -4.66 1.71 15.62
N LEU A 257 -3.35 1.46 15.77
CA LEU A 257 -2.44 2.32 16.53
C LEU A 257 -2.37 3.73 15.95
N LEU A 258 -2.36 3.87 14.62
CA LEU A 258 -2.49 5.16 13.96
C LEU A 258 -3.82 5.83 14.33
N ARG A 259 -4.94 5.13 14.15
CA ARG A 259 -6.29 5.67 14.37
C ARG A 259 -6.51 6.15 15.81
N GLN A 260 -6.02 5.39 16.80
CA GLN A 260 -6.10 5.76 18.22
C GLN A 260 -5.36 7.07 18.52
N ASN A 261 -4.28 7.36 17.79
CA ASN A 261 -3.45 8.53 18.01
C ASN A 261 -3.75 9.70 17.06
N ALA A 262 -4.49 9.49 15.97
CA ALA A 262 -4.66 10.46 14.88
C ALA A 262 -5.18 11.83 15.35
N ALA A 263 -6.22 11.87 16.19
CA ALA A 263 -6.76 13.13 16.71
C ALA A 263 -5.74 13.88 17.57
N LYS A 264 -4.95 13.14 18.37
CA LYS A 264 -3.89 13.70 19.20
C LYS A 264 -2.74 14.23 18.35
N LEU A 265 -2.29 13.47 17.34
CA LEU A 265 -1.24 13.88 16.41
C LEU A 265 -1.59 15.15 15.62
N LEU A 266 -2.86 15.28 15.23
CA LEU A 266 -3.34 16.44 14.50
C LEU A 266 -3.23 17.72 15.32
N VAL A 267 -3.64 17.66 16.59
CA VAL A 267 -3.75 18.82 17.46
C VAL A 267 -2.44 19.09 18.21
N ASP A 268 -1.86 18.08 18.83
CA ASP A 268 -0.67 18.20 19.68
C ASP A 268 0.61 18.06 18.87
N ASP A 269 1.62 18.87 19.18
CA ASP A 269 2.94 18.82 18.53
C ASP A 269 3.83 17.76 19.19
N ILE A 270 3.41 16.49 19.10
CA ILE A 270 4.09 15.31 19.69
C ILE A 270 5.01 14.59 18.70
N TYR A 271 5.76 15.37 17.91
CA TYR A 271 6.71 14.86 16.91
C TYR A 271 7.79 13.98 17.52
N ARG A 272 8.25 13.00 16.75
CA ARG A 272 9.37 12.14 17.12
C ARG A 272 10.48 12.25 16.09
N ASN A 273 11.71 12.28 16.58
CA ASN A 273 12.90 12.20 15.76
C ASN A 273 13.62 10.86 16.01
N PRO A 274 13.46 9.85 15.14
CA PRO A 274 14.05 8.53 15.34
C PRO A 274 15.59 8.53 15.22
N GLY A 275 16.20 9.61 14.71
CA GLY A 275 17.64 9.67 14.48
C GLY A 275 18.09 8.83 13.27
N PRO A 276 19.41 8.85 12.98
CA PRO A 276 19.98 8.06 11.89
C PRO A 276 20.10 6.57 12.25
N LEU A 277 20.12 5.72 11.23
CA LEU A 277 20.38 4.29 11.37
C LEU A 277 21.68 4.05 12.16
N GLN A 278 21.61 3.19 13.18
CA GLN A 278 22.75 2.79 13.99
C GLN A 278 23.16 1.35 13.62
N PHE A 279 24.47 1.09 13.59
CA PHE A 279 25.04 -0.25 13.40
C PHE A 279 25.61 -0.85 14.67
N ASP A 280 25.78 -0.02 15.70
CA ASP A 280 26.23 -0.40 17.04
C ASP A 280 25.42 0.38 18.09
N GLY A 281 25.41 -0.11 19.32
CA GLY A 281 24.69 0.48 20.44
C GLY A 281 23.18 0.16 20.47
N PRO A 282 22.42 0.85 21.34
CA PRO A 282 21.04 0.48 21.67
C PRO A 282 20.04 0.52 20.49
N GLY A 283 20.32 1.31 19.46
CA GLY A 283 19.47 1.45 18.27
C GLY A 283 19.77 0.45 17.15
N ALA A 284 20.82 -0.36 17.26
CA ALA A 284 21.27 -1.22 16.17
C ALA A 284 20.28 -2.34 15.81
N ASP A 285 19.53 -2.83 16.80
CA ASP A 285 18.55 -3.91 16.62
C ASP A 285 17.11 -3.39 16.42
N ALA A 286 16.96 -2.10 16.11
CA ALA A 286 15.67 -1.49 15.83
C ALA A 286 15.00 -2.17 14.63
N LYS A 287 13.70 -2.45 14.77
CA LYS A 287 12.85 -3.03 13.72
C LYS A 287 11.69 -2.08 13.42
N PRO A 288 11.09 -2.16 12.22
CA PRO A 288 9.88 -1.41 11.90
C PRO A 288 8.79 -1.62 12.96
N VAL A 289 8.09 -0.55 13.32
CA VAL A 289 6.98 -0.59 14.28
C VAL A 289 5.91 -1.53 13.77
N THR A 290 5.56 -1.42 12.48
CA THR A 290 4.62 -2.31 11.77
C THR A 290 4.92 -3.78 12.01
N LEU A 291 6.18 -4.22 11.87
CA LEU A 291 6.58 -5.61 12.12
C LEU A 291 6.44 -6.01 13.60
N CYS A 292 6.67 -5.07 14.52
CA CYS A 292 6.62 -5.34 15.97
C CYS A 292 5.19 -5.40 16.51
N VAL A 293 4.29 -4.57 15.96
CA VAL A 293 2.88 -4.48 16.39
C VAL A 293 1.97 -5.42 15.61
N GLU A 294 2.46 -6.00 14.51
CA GLU A 294 1.76 -7.07 13.81
C GLU A 294 1.64 -8.28 14.75
N ASP A 295 0.42 -8.48 15.25
CA ASP A 295 0.07 -9.72 15.94
C ASP A 295 -0.56 -10.69 14.97
N GLN A 296 -0.36 -11.97 15.29
CA GLN A 296 -1.20 -13.03 14.79
C GLN A 296 -2.59 -12.79 15.37
N ASP A 297 -3.47 -12.06 14.68
CA ASP A 297 -4.90 -12.01 14.99
C ASP A 297 -5.48 -13.41 14.79
N TYR A 298 -5.23 -14.28 15.78
CA TYR A 298 -5.53 -15.69 15.68
C TYR A 298 -7.04 -15.89 15.49
N MET A 299 -7.86 -15.13 16.21
CA MET A 299 -9.31 -15.19 16.11
C MET A 299 -9.81 -14.62 14.78
N GLY A 300 -9.28 -13.51 14.30
CA GLY A 300 -9.62 -12.98 12.98
C GLY A 300 -9.23 -13.93 11.85
N ARG A 301 -8.05 -14.57 11.93
CA ARG A 301 -7.61 -15.58 10.97
C ARG A 301 -8.44 -16.85 11.01
N ILE A 302 -8.92 -17.27 12.20
CA ILE A 302 -9.91 -18.36 12.31
C ILE A 302 -11.22 -17.97 11.62
N LYS A 303 -11.68 -16.74 11.83
CA LYS A 303 -12.92 -16.25 11.20
C LYS A 303 -12.78 -16.19 9.68
N GLU A 304 -11.67 -15.67 9.18
CA GLU A 304 -11.35 -15.65 7.74
C GLU A 304 -11.26 -17.08 7.17
N LEU A 305 -10.59 -17.97 7.91
CA LEU A 305 -10.76 -19.42 7.95
C LEU A 305 -12.16 -19.89 7.51
N GLN A 306 -13.09 -19.67 8.43
CA GLN A 306 -14.48 -20.11 8.31
C GLN A 306 -15.17 -19.48 7.11
N GLU A 307 -14.95 -18.18 6.84
CA GLU A 307 -15.52 -17.49 5.68
C GLU A 307 -15.10 -18.13 4.35
N TYR A 308 -13.84 -18.58 4.23
CA TYR A 308 -13.40 -19.31 3.03
C TYR A 308 -14.04 -20.69 2.92
N LEU A 309 -14.15 -21.42 4.03
CA LEU A 309 -14.83 -22.72 4.04
C LEU A 309 -16.31 -22.59 3.65
N ASP A 310 -17.00 -21.55 4.12
CA ASP A 310 -18.39 -21.26 3.78
C ASP A 310 -18.55 -20.86 2.31
N LYS A 311 -17.59 -20.13 1.74
CA LYS A 311 -17.57 -19.82 0.29
C LYS A 311 -17.42 -21.10 -0.53
N VAL A 312 -16.49 -21.98 -0.18
CA VAL A 312 -16.32 -23.28 -0.86
C VAL A 312 -17.62 -24.07 -0.77
N ARG A 313 -18.21 -24.19 0.42
CA ARG A 313 -19.50 -24.86 0.66
C ARG A 313 -20.62 -24.28 -0.21
N THR A 314 -20.62 -22.97 -0.42
CA THR A 314 -21.62 -22.30 -1.25
C THR A 314 -21.43 -22.58 -2.74
N ILE A 315 -20.18 -22.69 -3.20
CA ILE A 315 -19.84 -22.99 -4.61
C ILE A 315 -20.20 -24.44 -4.97
N VAL A 316 -19.96 -25.39 -4.06
CA VAL A 316 -20.18 -26.83 -4.31
C VAL A 316 -21.59 -27.33 -3.95
N LYS A 317 -22.60 -26.45 -4.02
CA LYS A 317 -24.01 -26.83 -3.79
C LYS A 317 -24.50 -27.83 -4.85
N PRO A 318 -25.51 -28.66 -4.54
CA PRO A 318 -26.13 -29.56 -5.52
C PRO A 318 -26.52 -28.80 -6.79
N GLY A 319 -26.00 -29.25 -7.94
CA GLY A 319 -26.16 -28.58 -9.24
C GLY A 319 -24.90 -27.89 -9.78
N CYS A 320 -23.77 -27.88 -9.06
CA CYS A 320 -22.49 -27.42 -9.60
C CYS A 320 -21.94 -28.37 -10.68
N SER A 321 -21.04 -27.88 -11.55
CA SER A 321 -20.42 -28.70 -12.59
C SER A 321 -19.46 -29.76 -11.99
N VAL A 322 -19.24 -30.85 -12.73
CA VAL A 322 -18.35 -31.94 -12.31
C VAL A 322 -16.91 -31.46 -12.17
N GLU A 323 -16.48 -30.55 -13.03
CA GLU A 323 -15.13 -29.96 -13.02
C GLU A 323 -14.90 -29.14 -11.75
N VAL A 324 -15.88 -28.33 -11.34
CA VAL A 324 -15.82 -27.52 -10.12
C VAL A 324 -15.72 -28.41 -8.89
N LEU A 325 -16.53 -29.49 -8.84
CA LEU A 325 -16.49 -30.43 -7.72
C LEU A 325 -15.15 -31.18 -7.64
N LYS A 326 -14.63 -31.65 -8.78
CA LYS A 326 -13.29 -32.31 -8.84
C LYS A 326 -12.18 -31.36 -8.40
N ALA A 327 -12.21 -30.11 -8.85
CA ALA A 327 -11.21 -29.11 -8.45
C ALA A 327 -11.27 -28.82 -6.95
N ALA A 328 -12.47 -28.62 -6.40
CA ALA A 328 -12.65 -28.37 -4.96
C ALA A 328 -12.14 -29.55 -4.11
N LEU A 329 -12.47 -30.79 -4.48
CA LEU A 329 -11.99 -31.99 -3.77
C LEU A 329 -10.47 -32.10 -3.79
N SER A 330 -9.84 -31.89 -4.95
CA SER A 330 -8.38 -31.95 -5.09
C SER A 330 -7.68 -30.91 -4.22
N VAL A 331 -8.15 -29.66 -4.25
CA VAL A 331 -7.57 -28.56 -3.46
C VAL A 331 -7.76 -28.80 -1.96
N MET A 332 -8.95 -29.22 -1.52
CA MET A 332 -9.22 -29.47 -0.10
C MET A 332 -8.45 -30.68 0.44
N ALA A 333 -8.24 -31.72 -0.37
CA ALA A 333 -7.39 -32.85 0.00
C ALA A 333 -5.95 -32.40 0.22
N SER A 334 -5.40 -31.61 -0.70
CA SER A 334 -4.04 -31.05 -0.57
C SER A 334 -3.90 -30.16 0.68
N VAL A 335 -4.87 -29.29 0.96
CA VAL A 335 -4.87 -28.47 2.19
C VAL A 335 -4.85 -29.35 3.44
N THR A 336 -5.66 -30.41 3.46
CA THR A 336 -5.75 -31.32 4.60
C THR A 336 -4.45 -32.08 4.84
N GLU A 337 -3.80 -32.56 3.76
CA GLU A 337 -2.52 -33.25 3.83
C GLU A 337 -1.41 -32.32 4.35
N VAL A 338 -1.32 -31.09 3.82
CA VAL A 338 -0.35 -30.08 4.28
C VAL A 338 -0.55 -29.77 5.76
N LEU A 339 -1.79 -29.52 6.19
CA LEU A 339 -2.08 -29.23 7.60
C LEU A 339 -1.78 -30.42 8.51
N SER A 340 -2.03 -31.64 8.05
CA SER A 340 -1.68 -32.87 8.80
C SER A 340 -0.17 -32.98 9.00
N MET A 341 0.63 -32.74 7.95
CA MET A 341 2.10 -32.70 8.02
C MET A 341 2.64 -31.60 8.94
N MET A 342 1.99 -30.43 8.94
CA MET A 342 2.38 -29.34 9.85
C MET A 342 2.04 -29.66 11.31
N SER A 343 0.93 -30.36 11.56
CA SER A 343 0.49 -30.75 12.90
C SER A 343 1.31 -31.89 13.52
N SER A 344 1.97 -32.71 12.69
CA SER A 344 2.71 -33.89 13.12
C SER A 344 4.16 -33.63 13.55
N SER A 345 4.66 -32.40 13.45
CA SER A 345 6.01 -32.02 13.91
C SER A 345 6.04 -31.79 15.44
N PRO A 346 6.65 -32.67 16.26
CA PRO A 346 6.76 -32.44 17.69
C PRO A 346 7.96 -31.54 18.00
N SER A 347 7.80 -30.71 19.03
CA SER A 347 8.88 -30.12 19.82
C SER A 347 9.81 -31.22 20.37
N ASN A 348 10.93 -31.51 19.70
CA ASN A 348 12.02 -32.29 20.29
C ASN A 348 13.33 -32.04 19.52
N HIS A 349 14.12 -31.08 19.98
CA HIS A 349 15.57 -31.20 19.91
C HIS A 349 16.10 -31.17 21.34
N LYS A 350 16.28 -32.37 21.91
CA LYS A 350 17.26 -32.56 22.98
C LYS A 350 18.63 -32.31 22.35
N ILE A 351 19.35 -31.39 22.97
CA ILE A 351 20.77 -31.14 22.78
C ILE A 351 21.50 -32.45 23.03
N LEU A 352 22.36 -32.83 22.09
CA LEU A 352 23.57 -33.61 22.36
C LEU A 352 24.76 -32.76 21.93
#